data_AF-A0A0D8X6M5-F1
#
_entry.id   AF-A0A0D8X6M5-F1
#
_cell.length_a   1.000
_cell.length_b   1.000
_cell.length_c   1.000
_cell.angle_alpha   90.00
_cell.angle_beta   90.00
_cell.angle_gamma   90.00
#
_symmetry.space_group_name_H-M   'P 1'
#
loop_
_entity.id
_entity.type
_entity.pdbx_description
1 polymer ?
#
loop_
_entity_poly.entity_id
_entity_poly.type
_entity_poly.pdbx_seq_one_letter_code
_entity_poly.pdbx_strand_id
1 'polypeptide(L)'
;MNGREWEESGHFPRVTLCDFEVKVLGNVHRHTVQCVLMINMFNEKIFLFLWQLNFVGKYLTGIEGYKMVDSQSLRRFVFHFLRQDGVFLLRMVATHAGELPCYELAKTLWNNYCDNKEGKMHDI
;
A
#
# COMPACT_ATOMS: atom_id res chain seq x y z
N MET A 1 2.67 -42.04 5.42
CA MET A 1 2.52 -40.68 4.87
C MET A 1 1.87 -39.83 5.97
N ASN A 2 2.70 -39.26 6.84
CA ASN A 2 2.22 -38.59 8.05
C ASN A 2 1.97 -37.10 7.73
N GLY A 3 0.69 -36.71 7.64
CA GLY A 3 0.24 -35.34 7.42
C GLY A 3 0.39 -34.46 8.66
N ARG A 4 1.61 -34.02 8.95
CA ARG A 4 1.90 -32.92 9.87
C ARG A 4 2.36 -31.71 9.06
N GLU A 5 1.41 -30.98 8.48
CA GLU A 5 1.71 -29.81 7.63
C GLU A 5 1.40 -28.47 8.33
N TRP A 6 0.70 -28.49 9.48
CA TRP A 6 0.14 -27.28 10.11
C TRP A 6 0.99 -26.58 11.19
N GLU A 7 2.18 -27.09 11.54
CA GLU A 7 3.04 -26.42 12.55
C GLU A 7 4.17 -25.57 11.96
N GLU A 8 4.37 -25.52 10.63
CA GLU A 8 5.60 -24.96 10.04
C GLU A 8 5.49 -23.60 9.34
N SER A 9 4.33 -22.94 9.27
CA SER A 9 4.31 -21.53 8.88
C SER A 9 3.94 -20.67 10.08
N GLY A 10 4.96 -20.13 10.75
CA GLY A 10 4.84 -19.05 11.74
C GLY A 10 4.31 -17.73 11.16
N HIS A 11 3.63 -17.77 10.01
CA HIS A 11 2.93 -16.67 9.41
C HIS A 11 1.44 -16.80 9.76
N PHE A 12 0.99 -15.88 10.60
CA PHE A 12 -0.36 -15.84 11.13
C PHE A 12 -1.41 -15.95 10.00
N PRO A 13 -2.35 -16.92 10.04
CA PRO A 13 -3.30 -17.13 8.95
C PRO A 13 -4.26 -15.92 8.83
N ARG A 14 -4.48 -15.46 7.58
CA ARG A 14 -5.32 -14.29 7.25
C ARG A 14 -6.78 -14.45 7.70
N VAL A 15 -7.23 -15.70 7.85
CA VAL A 15 -8.56 -16.08 8.29
C VAL A 15 -8.39 -17.10 9.42
N THR A 16 -9.03 -16.85 10.56
CA THR A 16 -9.14 -17.81 11.66
C THR A 16 -10.56 -18.37 11.72
N LEU A 17 -10.70 -19.58 12.25
CA LEU A 17 -12.01 -20.19 12.49
C LEU A 17 -12.35 -20.05 13.96
N CYS A 18 -13.54 -19.54 14.27
CA CYS A 18 -14.09 -19.50 15.62
C CYS A 18 -15.27 -20.46 15.70
N ASP A 19 -15.16 -21.45 16.58
CA ASP A 19 -16.25 -22.38 16.88
C ASP A 19 -17.07 -21.85 18.07
N PHE A 20 -18.39 -21.85 17.93
CA PHE A 20 -19.31 -21.58 19.03
C PHE A 20 -20.44 -22.60 19.07
N GLU A 21 -20.93 -22.87 20.28
CA GLU A 21 -21.99 -23.85 20.53
C GLU A 21 -23.30 -23.12 20.84
N VAL A 22 -24.31 -23.35 20.01
CA VAL A 22 -25.66 -22.82 20.24
C VAL A 22 -26.55 -23.95 20.75
N LYS A 23 -27.17 -23.74 21.92
CA LYS A 23 -28.12 -24.69 22.50
C LYS A 23 -29.53 -24.32 22.05
N VAL A 24 -30.21 -25.21 21.34
CA VAL A 24 -31.62 -25.08 20.95
C VAL A 24 -32.37 -26.28 21.50
N LEU A 25 -33.36 -26.06 22.40
CA LEU A 25 -34.28 -27.05 22.99
C LEU A 25 -33.80 -28.52 22.91
N GLY A 26 -32.89 -28.90 23.80
CA GLY A 26 -32.40 -30.28 23.94
C GLY A 26 -31.31 -30.70 22.95
N ASN A 27 -30.96 -29.88 21.96
CA ASN A 27 -29.91 -30.17 20.99
C ASN A 27 -28.81 -29.09 21.01
N VAL A 28 -27.55 -29.51 21.09
CA VAL A 28 -26.38 -28.61 21.05
C VAL A 28 -25.80 -28.65 19.64
N HIS A 29 -25.87 -27.54 18.93
CA HIS A 29 -25.31 -27.42 17.58
C HIS A 29 -24.03 -26.59 17.61
N ARG A 30 -22.94 -27.14 17.07
CA ARG A 30 -21.69 -26.42 16.85
C ARG A 30 -21.73 -25.69 15.51
N HIS A 31 -21.36 -24.42 15.53
CA HIS A 31 -21.19 -23.59 14.36
C HIS A 31 -19.76 -23.06 14.30
N THR A 32 -19.17 -23.10 13.10
CA THR A 32 -17.84 -22.57 12.82
C THR A 32 -18.00 -21.34 11.93
N VAL A 33 -17.44 -20.19 12.33
CA VAL A 33 -17.42 -18.97 11.51
C VAL A 33 -15.99 -18.57 11.15
N GLN A 34 -15.85 -17.97 9.97
CA GLN A 34 -14.60 -17.37 9.52
C GLN A 34 -14.44 -15.98 10.11
N CYS A 35 -13.43 -15.80 10.95
CA CYS A 35 -13.00 -14.54 11.51
C CYS A 35 -11.79 -14.02 10.73
N VAL A 36 -11.88 -12.83 10.15
CA VAL A 36 -10.70 -12.17 9.57
C VAL A 36 -9.98 -11.40 10.67
N LEU A 37 -8.69 -11.68 10.90
CA LEU A 37 -7.92 -10.83 11.81
C LEU A 37 -7.63 -9.50 11.13
N MET A 38 -8.24 -8.45 11.68
CA MET A 38 -8.04 -7.07 11.24
C MET A 38 -6.54 -6.70 11.25
N ILE A 39 -5.73 -7.26 12.17
CA ILE A 39 -4.27 -7.05 12.25
C ILE A 39 -3.56 -7.38 10.93
N ASN A 40 -3.96 -8.45 10.23
CA ASN A 40 -3.35 -8.81 8.95
C ASN A 40 -3.76 -7.84 7.83
N MET A 41 -5.01 -7.35 7.88
CA MET A 41 -5.49 -6.31 6.96
C MET A 41 -4.81 -4.96 7.23
N PHE A 42 -4.59 -4.60 8.49
CA PHE A 42 -3.86 -3.40 8.87
C PHE A 42 -2.40 -3.48 8.44
N ASN A 43 -1.73 -4.61 8.64
CA ASN A 43 -0.35 -4.80 8.20
C ASN A 43 -0.24 -4.74 6.67
N GLU A 44 -1.13 -5.42 5.94
CA GLU A 44 -1.19 -5.34 4.48
C GLU A 44 -1.44 -3.89 4.01
N LYS A 45 -2.40 -3.17 4.61
CA LYS A 45 -2.66 -1.77 4.25
C LYS A 45 -1.50 -0.83 4.59
N ILE A 46 -0.87 -0.96 5.76
CA ILE A 46 0.29 -0.15 6.19
C ILE A 46 1.51 -0.45 5.32
N PHE A 47 1.79 -1.72 5.05
CA PHE A 47 2.90 -2.14 4.19
C PHE A 47 2.70 -1.64 2.76
N LEU A 48 1.45 -1.71 2.25
CA LEU A 48 1.09 -1.06 0.98
C LEU A 48 1.33 0.45 1.04
N PHE A 49 0.97 1.16 2.12
CA PHE A 49 1.19 2.60 2.27
C PHE A 49 2.67 3.00 2.33
N LEU A 50 3.49 2.32 3.14
CA LEU A 50 4.94 2.56 3.22
C LEU A 50 5.63 2.22 1.89
N TRP A 51 5.13 1.21 1.18
CA TRP A 51 5.63 0.84 -0.14
C TRP A 51 5.29 1.89 -1.22
N GLN A 52 4.26 2.73 -1.03
CA GLN A 52 3.97 3.83 -1.97
C GLN A 52 5.10 4.86 -2.01
N LEU A 53 5.65 5.24 -0.84
CA LEU A 53 6.76 6.21 -0.77
C LEU A 53 8.01 5.70 -1.48
N ASN A 54 8.39 4.45 -1.21
CA ASN A 54 9.55 3.83 -1.83
C ASN A 54 9.38 3.67 -3.34
N PHE A 55 8.18 3.28 -3.77
CA PHE A 55 7.86 3.13 -5.19
C PHE A 55 7.97 4.46 -5.95
N VAL A 56 7.36 5.54 -5.46
CA VAL A 56 7.45 6.85 -6.13
C VAL A 56 8.85 7.44 -5.98
N GLY A 57 9.47 7.25 -4.82
CA GLY A 57 10.82 7.69 -4.52
C GLY A 57 11.83 7.23 -5.57
N LYS A 58 11.78 5.96 -6.02
CA LYS A 58 12.72 5.42 -7.01
C LYS A 58 12.73 6.19 -8.34
N TYR A 59 11.58 6.71 -8.77
CA TYR A 59 11.48 7.47 -10.02
C TYR A 59 11.96 8.92 -9.86
N LEU A 60 11.83 9.49 -8.66
CA LEU A 60 12.22 10.87 -8.39
C LEU A 60 13.68 11.01 -7.95
N THR A 61 14.24 9.99 -7.28
CA THR A 61 15.67 9.96 -6.90
C THR A 61 16.57 9.49 -8.03
N GLY A 62 16.02 8.82 -9.05
CA GLY A 62 16.72 8.45 -10.28
C GLY A 62 16.88 9.59 -11.30
N ILE A 63 16.42 10.80 -10.99
CA ILE A 63 16.53 11.97 -11.88
C ILE A 63 18.00 12.39 -11.99
N GLU A 64 18.44 12.65 -13.23
CA GLU A 64 19.73 13.21 -13.61
C GLU A 64 20.28 14.20 -12.57
N GLY A 65 21.33 13.81 -11.85
CA GLY A 65 22.13 14.71 -11.01
C GLY A 65 21.42 15.25 -9.77
N TYR A 66 21.33 14.43 -8.71
CA TYR A 66 21.52 14.86 -7.31
C TYR A 66 20.67 16.04 -6.78
N LYS A 67 19.47 16.31 -7.31
CA LYS A 67 18.50 17.13 -6.55
C LYS A 67 17.94 16.24 -5.43
N MET A 68 18.47 16.45 -4.22
CA MET A 68 17.94 15.84 -3.00
C MET A 68 16.47 16.23 -2.85
N VAL A 69 15.57 15.29 -3.17
CA VAL A 69 14.16 15.47 -2.88
C VAL A 69 13.99 15.39 -1.38
N ASP A 70 13.59 16.51 -0.78
CA ASP A 70 13.30 16.56 0.65
C ASP A 70 12.21 15.55 1.03
N SER A 71 12.47 14.77 2.08
CA SER A 71 11.58 13.72 2.58
C SER A 71 10.19 14.25 2.91
N GLN A 72 10.07 15.49 3.42
CA GLN A 72 8.78 16.07 3.73
C GLN A 72 8.00 16.45 2.46
N SER A 73 8.69 16.96 1.45
CA SER A 73 8.12 17.28 0.13
C SER A 73 7.70 16.01 -0.62
N LEU A 74 8.51 14.95 -0.59
CA LEU A 74 8.14 13.64 -1.15
C LEU A 74 6.90 13.07 -0.46
N ARG A 75 6.88 13.12 0.88
CA ARG A 75 5.75 12.64 1.66
C ARG A 75 4.47 13.41 1.32
N ARG A 76 4.55 14.74 1.20
CA ARG A 76 3.40 15.56 0.81
C ARG A 76 2.95 15.31 -0.63
N PHE A 77 3.89 15.13 -1.56
CA PHE A 77 3.57 14.74 -2.93
C PHE A 77 2.83 13.40 -3.00
N VAL A 78 3.34 12.35 -2.34
CA VAL A 78 2.72 11.02 -2.38
C VAL A 78 1.37 11.01 -1.68
N PHE A 79 1.26 11.56 -0.46
CA PHE A 79 0.04 11.43 0.33
C PHE A 79 -1.04 12.48 0.03
N HIS A 80 -0.67 13.70 -0.39
CA HIS A 80 -1.64 14.78 -0.61
C HIS A 80 -1.88 15.10 -2.08
N PHE A 81 -0.83 15.11 -2.90
CA PHE A 81 -0.97 15.45 -4.33
C PHE A 81 -1.41 14.22 -5.14
N LEU A 82 -0.61 13.16 -5.11
CA LEU A 82 -0.84 11.94 -5.89
C LEU A 82 -1.92 11.06 -5.27
N ARG A 83 -1.93 10.97 -3.93
CA ARG A 83 -2.81 10.10 -3.14
C ARG A 83 -2.67 8.63 -3.52
N GLN A 84 -3.42 7.76 -2.84
CA GLN A 84 -3.34 6.31 -3.07
C GLN A 84 -3.72 5.92 -4.51
N ASP A 85 -4.75 6.58 -5.06
CA ASP A 85 -5.24 6.29 -6.41
C ASP A 85 -4.20 6.62 -7.48
N GLY A 86 -3.52 7.76 -7.36
CA GLY A 86 -2.49 8.16 -8.31
C GLY A 86 -1.26 7.25 -8.27
N VAL A 87 -0.86 6.76 -7.09
CA VAL A 87 0.25 5.81 -7.01
C VAL A 87 -0.15 4.44 -7.57
N PHE A 88 -1.41 4.02 -7.37
CA PHE A 88 -1.93 2.79 -8.00
C PHE A 88 -1.91 2.89 -9.53
N LEU A 89 -2.32 4.02 -10.09
CA LEU A 89 -2.25 4.26 -11.54
C LEU A 89 -0.80 4.24 -12.04
N LEU A 90 0.15 4.88 -11.36
CA LEU A 90 1.56 4.80 -11.73
C LEU A 90 2.09 3.35 -11.69
N ARG A 91 1.67 2.54 -10.71
CA ARG A 91 2.02 1.11 -10.67
C ARG A 91 1.44 0.34 -11.85
N MET A 92 0.18 0.59 -12.18
CA MET A 92 -0.47 -0.01 -13.34
C MET A 92 0.30 0.34 -14.63
N VAL A 93 0.70 1.61 -14.80
CA VAL A 93 1.53 2.03 -15.92
C VAL A 93 2.89 1.32 -15.90
N ALA A 94 3.58 1.26 -14.76
CA ALA A 94 4.86 0.56 -14.67
C ALA A 94 4.75 -0.93 -15.05
N THR A 95 3.68 -1.61 -14.64
CA THR A 95 3.45 -3.03 -14.93
C THR A 95 3.03 -3.30 -16.38
N HIS A 96 2.25 -2.42 -16.99
CA HIS A 96 1.64 -2.68 -18.31
C HIS A 96 2.27 -1.90 -19.47
N ALA A 97 2.83 -0.72 -19.22
CA ALA A 97 3.49 0.13 -20.22
C ALA A 97 5.01 0.21 -20.03
N GLY A 98 5.52 -0.24 -18.88
CA GLY A 98 6.95 -0.31 -18.57
C GLY A 98 7.46 0.83 -17.69
N GLU A 99 8.71 0.70 -17.24
CA GLU A 99 9.34 1.60 -16.27
C GLU A 99 9.66 3.00 -16.86
N LEU A 100 10.03 3.08 -18.14
CA LEU A 100 10.41 4.35 -18.80
C LEU A 100 9.22 5.33 -18.93
N PRO A 101 8.04 4.93 -19.46
CA PRO A 101 6.87 5.82 -19.45
C PRO A 101 6.44 6.24 -18.05
N CYS A 102 6.54 5.32 -17.07
CA CYS A 102 6.21 5.62 -15.68
C CYS A 102 7.17 6.66 -15.07
N TYR A 103 8.46 6.59 -15.41
CA TYR A 103 9.46 7.58 -14.99
C TYR A 103 9.13 8.97 -15.52
N GLU A 104 8.87 9.10 -16.82
CA GLU A 104 8.51 10.39 -17.44
C GLU A 104 7.24 10.98 -16.80
N LEU A 105 6.21 10.15 -16.61
CA LEU A 105 4.97 10.56 -15.93
C LEU A 105 5.23 11.04 -14.50
N ALA A 106 6.00 10.28 -13.71
CA ALA A 106 6.33 10.66 -12.34
C ALA A 106 7.11 11.98 -12.30
N LYS A 107 8.06 12.18 -13.22
CA LYS A 107 8.84 13.41 -13.37
C LYS A 107 7.96 14.61 -13.72
N THR A 108 7.06 14.47 -14.71
CA THR A 108 6.13 15.55 -15.09
C THR A 108 5.18 15.91 -13.94
N LEU A 109 4.63 14.91 -13.25
CA LEU A 109 3.76 15.13 -12.09
C LEU A 109 4.48 15.85 -10.95
N TRP A 110 5.75 15.50 -10.70
CA TRP A 110 6.57 16.16 -9.69
C TRP A 110 6.85 17.62 -10.03
N ASN A 111 7.20 17.92 -11.29
CA ASN A 111 7.42 19.30 -11.73
C ASN A 111 6.14 20.13 -11.55
N ASN A 112 4.98 19.61 -11.96
CA ASN A 112 3.70 20.28 -11.78
C ASN A 112 3.35 20.51 -10.28
N TYR A 113 3.71 19.56 -9.41
CA TYR A 113 3.58 19.75 -7.96
C TYR A 113 4.49 20.87 -7.43
N CYS A 114 5.73 20.96 -7.91
CA CYS A 114 6.66 22.04 -7.55
C CYS A 114 6.14 23.39 -8.05
N ASP A 115 5.69 23.50 -9.29
CA ASP A 115 5.15 24.74 -9.87
C ASP A 115 3.94 25.25 -9.09
N ASN A 116 3.01 24.34 -8.72
CA ASN A 116 1.86 24.66 -7.89
C ASN A 116 2.24 25.09 -6.45
N LYS A 117 3.40 24.67 -5.96
CA LYS A 117 3.93 25.09 -4.65
C LYS A 117 4.50 26.51 -4.72
N GLU A 118 5.14 26.87 -5.83
CA GLU A 118 5.71 28.20 -6.06
C GLU A 118 4.64 29.25 -6.33
N GLY A 119 3.57 28.91 -7.09
CA GLY A 119 2.45 29.82 -7.32
C GLY A 119 1.75 30.27 -6.03
N LYS A 120 1.61 29.39 -5.03
CA LYS A 120 1.02 29.72 -3.73
C LYS A 120 1.88 30.61 -2.83
N MET A 121 3.17 30.79 -3.15
CA MET A 121 4.07 31.68 -2.41
C MET A 121 3.97 33.13 -2.89
N HIS A 122 3.52 33.35 -4.14
CA HIS A 122 3.46 34.67 -4.75
C HIS A 122 2.17 35.45 -4.44
N ASP A 123 1.19 34.79 -3.80
CA ASP A 123 -0.12 35.33 -3.43
C ASP A 123 -0.22 35.69 -1.93
N ILE A 124 0.91 35.81 -1.20
CA ILE A 124 0.97 36.18 0.23
C ILE A 124 1.77 37.46 0.43
#